data_AF-A0A967ASN2-F1
#
_entry.id   AF-A0A967ASN2-F1
#
_cell.length_a   1.000
_cell.length_b   1.000
_cell.length_c   1.000
_cell.angle_alpha   90.00
_cell.angle_beta   90.00
_cell.angle_gamma   90.00
#
_symmetry.space_group_name_H-M   'P 1'
#
loop_
_entity.id
_entity.type
_entity.pdbx_description
1 polymer ?
#
loop_
_entity_poly.entity_id
_entity_poly.type
_entity_poly.pdbx_seq_one_letter_code
_entity_poly.pdbx_strand_id
1 'polypeptide(L)'
;MSLPTNIKLSFHPKLNRISQDKGLRDGLSAVTQIADTLWVANDEGTSLERLAPIKSHKPGIMTFGCHERFPLADILRLPQKVKGSKNQPEVDVEGLTYADGYLWLVGSHSLIRRKPTLDDGTKKARRQLQQVNRRGNRYVLARIPVAETKGIHTLVKQATQNGTKRRAAQLRGDDRGNDLTKVLRRDDHLGSYFGIPGKDNGFDIEGLAVLGRRVFLGLRGPVLRGWAVIVELELTQQAEI
;
A
#
# COMPACT_ATOMS: atom_id res chain seq x y z
N MET A 1 13.60 11.91 30.57
CA MET A 1 13.43 10.51 30.12
C MET A 1 14.12 10.38 28.78
N SER A 2 14.99 9.37 28.60
CA SER A 2 15.57 9.11 27.27
C SER A 2 14.47 8.64 26.32
N LEU A 3 14.46 9.18 25.10
CA LEU A 3 13.59 8.65 24.05
C LEU A 3 13.97 7.17 23.81
N PRO A 4 12.99 6.28 23.60
CA PRO A 4 13.28 4.89 23.28
C PRO A 4 14.12 4.84 22.00
N THR A 5 15.22 4.11 22.06
CA THR A 5 16.17 3.99 20.95
C THR A 5 15.81 2.85 20.00
N ASN A 6 14.91 1.95 20.43
CA ASN A 6 14.49 0.80 19.66
C ASN A 6 12.97 0.60 19.69
N ILE A 7 12.41 0.25 18.54
CA ILE A 7 11.02 -0.16 18.37
C ILE A 7 11.00 -1.66 18.06
N LYS A 8 10.27 -2.44 18.86
CA LYS A 8 10.04 -3.87 18.63
C LYS A 8 8.61 -4.08 18.13
N LEU A 9 8.48 -4.70 16.95
CA LEU A 9 7.20 -5.10 16.38
C LEU A 9 6.95 -6.59 16.65
N SER A 10 5.79 -6.92 17.20
CA SER A 10 5.39 -8.29 17.55
C SER A 10 4.11 -8.68 16.84
N PHE A 11 4.25 -9.43 15.75
CA PHE A 11 3.12 -9.92 14.96
C PHE A 11 2.55 -11.21 15.55
N HIS A 12 1.21 -11.32 15.59
CA HIS A 12 0.55 -12.56 15.97
C HIS A 12 0.94 -13.71 15.01
N PRO A 13 1.43 -14.87 15.50
CA PRO A 13 2.01 -15.92 14.63
C PRO A 13 1.09 -16.43 13.52
N LYS A 14 -0.22 -16.58 13.82
CA LYS A 14 -1.21 -17.02 12.81
C LYS A 14 -1.47 -15.99 11.71
N LEU A 15 -1.27 -14.70 11.99
CA LEU A 15 -1.48 -13.62 11.05
C LEU A 15 -0.17 -13.25 10.33
N ASN A 16 0.99 -13.58 10.91
CA ASN A 16 2.27 -13.25 10.30
C ASN A 16 2.63 -14.13 9.09
N ARG A 17 1.83 -15.11 8.64
CA ARG A 17 2.21 -16.00 7.52
C ARG A 17 1.67 -15.47 6.19
N ILE A 18 2.55 -15.25 5.21
CA ILE A 18 2.18 -14.94 3.81
C ILE A 18 2.35 -16.19 2.93
N SER A 19 3.49 -16.88 3.05
CA SER A 19 3.77 -18.15 2.37
C SER A 19 4.44 -19.14 3.34
N GLN A 20 4.87 -20.31 2.86
CA GLN A 20 5.51 -21.33 3.72
C GLN A 20 6.76 -20.78 4.42
N ASP A 21 7.56 -19.95 3.73
CA ASP A 21 8.85 -19.47 4.22
C ASP A 21 8.90 -17.96 4.48
N LYS A 22 7.82 -17.23 4.17
CA LYS A 22 7.76 -15.77 4.36
C LYS A 22 6.72 -15.33 5.37
N GLY A 23 7.18 -14.46 6.27
CA GLY A 23 6.34 -13.72 7.18
C GLY A 23 5.93 -12.36 6.64
N LEU A 24 4.82 -11.82 7.15
CA LEU A 24 4.34 -10.47 6.86
C LEU A 24 5.37 -9.40 7.21
N ARG A 25 6.12 -9.62 8.29
CA ARG A 25 7.22 -8.74 8.69
C ARG A 25 8.38 -8.64 7.68
N ASP A 26 8.51 -9.59 6.76
CA ASP A 26 9.67 -9.70 5.86
C ASP A 26 9.55 -8.78 4.62
N GLY A 27 8.40 -8.13 4.43
CA GLY A 27 8.13 -7.21 3.32
C GLY A 27 7.31 -5.99 3.75
N LEU A 28 7.57 -5.44 4.93
CA LEU A 28 6.92 -4.20 5.36
C LEU A 28 7.35 -3.05 4.42
N SER A 29 6.37 -2.40 3.80
CA SER A 29 6.58 -1.39 2.76
C SER A 29 6.03 -0.02 3.14
N ALA A 30 5.00 0.04 3.99
CA ALA A 30 4.41 1.30 4.45
C ALA A 30 4.06 1.26 5.94
N VAL A 31 4.18 2.42 6.59
CA VAL A 31 3.81 2.62 8.00
C VAL A 31 3.21 4.00 8.22
N THR A 32 2.20 4.09 9.08
CA THR A 32 1.73 5.35 9.67
C THR A 32 1.36 5.15 11.13
N GLN A 33 1.45 6.20 11.92
CA GLN A 33 0.97 6.20 13.29
C GLN A 33 -0.43 6.82 13.34
N ILE A 34 -1.34 6.23 14.12
CA ILE A 34 -2.62 6.82 14.49
C ILE A 34 -2.75 6.75 16.01
N ALA A 35 -2.72 7.92 16.65
CA ALA A 35 -2.59 8.06 18.10
C ALA A 35 -1.41 7.22 18.63
N ASP A 36 -1.67 6.25 19.49
CA ASP A 36 -0.66 5.37 20.09
C ASP A 36 -0.47 4.05 19.31
N THR A 37 -1.16 3.85 18.18
CA THR A 37 -1.08 2.62 17.37
C THR A 37 -0.23 2.80 16.12
N LEU A 38 0.47 1.75 15.71
CA LEU A 38 1.13 1.66 14.41
C LEU A 38 0.26 0.90 13.42
N TRP A 39 0.16 1.43 12.22
CA TRP A 39 -0.51 0.80 11.09
C TRP A 39 0.54 0.52 10.03
N VAL A 40 0.60 -0.73 9.56
CA VAL A 40 1.60 -1.18 8.59
C VAL A 40 0.94 -1.92 7.45
N ALA A 41 1.64 -1.94 6.31
CA ALA A 41 1.28 -2.77 5.16
C ALA A 41 2.50 -3.58 4.70
N ASN A 42 2.21 -4.64 3.96
CA ASN A 42 3.20 -5.50 3.32
C ASN A 42 3.00 -5.47 1.79
N ASP A 43 4.09 -5.45 1.05
CA ASP A 43 4.12 -5.37 -0.42
C ASP A 43 3.49 -6.59 -1.12
N GLU A 44 3.67 -7.78 -0.55
CA GLU A 44 3.08 -9.03 -1.03
C GLU A 44 1.64 -9.28 -0.50
N GLY A 45 1.10 -8.38 0.32
CA GLY A 45 -0.16 -8.55 1.05
C GLY A 45 -1.42 -7.96 0.39
N THR A 46 -2.58 -8.27 0.97
CA THR A 46 -3.90 -7.68 0.62
C THR A 46 -4.65 -7.16 1.84
N SER A 47 -3.92 -6.89 2.92
CA SER A 47 -4.43 -6.39 4.19
C SER A 47 -3.60 -5.23 4.70
N LEU A 48 -4.21 -4.43 5.56
CA LEU A 48 -3.52 -3.55 6.49
C LEU A 48 -3.46 -4.22 7.85
N GLU A 49 -2.44 -3.91 8.63
CA GLU A 49 -2.23 -4.49 9.94
C GLU A 49 -2.09 -3.37 10.98
N ARG A 50 -2.73 -3.51 12.13
CA ARG A 50 -2.58 -2.59 13.27
C ARG A 50 -1.81 -3.29 14.40
N LEU A 51 -0.84 -2.59 14.97
CA LEU A 51 -0.13 -2.98 16.17
C LEU A 51 -0.37 -1.92 17.27
N ALA A 52 -0.89 -2.35 18.41
CA ALA A 52 -1.11 -1.50 19.58
C ALA A 52 0.08 -1.58 20.56
N PRO A 53 0.33 -0.55 21.36
CA PRO A 53 1.46 -0.53 22.27
C PRO A 53 1.28 -1.57 23.38
N ILE A 54 2.35 -2.28 23.71
CA ILE A 54 2.41 -3.19 24.85
C ILE A 54 3.27 -2.53 25.92
N LYS A 55 2.76 -2.45 27.16
CA LYS A 55 3.56 -1.98 28.30
C LYS A 55 4.80 -2.87 28.43
N SER A 56 5.96 -2.30 28.12
CA SER A 56 7.26 -2.95 28.27
C SER A 56 7.89 -2.46 29.58
N HIS A 57 8.38 -3.40 30.39
CA HIS A 57 9.17 -3.08 31.58
C HIS A 57 10.66 -2.89 31.26
N LYS A 58 11.08 -3.07 30.00
CA LYS A 58 12.47 -2.86 29.57
C LYS A 58 12.70 -1.40 29.21
N PRO A 59 13.57 -0.66 29.95
CA PRO A 59 13.91 0.72 29.62
C PRO A 59 14.47 0.82 28.19
N GLY A 60 14.07 1.86 27.46
CA GLY A 60 14.61 2.17 26.13
C GLY A 60 14.03 1.38 24.94
N ILE A 61 13.10 0.44 25.17
CA ILE A 61 12.43 -0.33 24.10
C ILE A 61 10.92 -0.07 24.11
N MET A 62 10.40 0.49 23.03
CA MET A 62 8.97 0.57 22.78
C MET A 62 8.51 -0.70 22.05
N THR A 63 7.50 -1.39 22.55
CA THR A 63 6.99 -2.62 21.93
C THR A 63 5.57 -2.40 21.42
N PHE A 64 5.34 -2.74 20.15
CA PHE A 64 4.01 -2.79 19.55
C PHE A 64 3.64 -4.24 19.24
N GLY A 65 2.42 -4.63 19.57
CA GLY A 65 1.87 -5.96 19.31
C GLY A 65 0.35 -5.90 19.25
N CYS A 66 -0.36 -6.83 19.89
CA CYS A 66 -1.83 -6.91 19.82
C CYS A 66 -2.34 -6.83 18.37
N HIS A 67 -1.67 -7.61 17.51
CA HIS A 67 -1.80 -7.55 16.06
C HIS A 67 -3.24 -7.82 15.60
N GLU A 68 -3.84 -6.85 14.91
CA GLU A 68 -5.15 -6.97 14.26
C GLU A 68 -5.02 -6.75 12.75
N ARG A 69 -5.72 -7.58 11.98
CA ARG A 69 -5.69 -7.59 10.52
C ARG A 69 -6.96 -7.02 9.92
N PHE A 70 -6.80 -6.20 8.89
CA PHE A 70 -7.88 -5.61 8.10
C PHE A 70 -7.75 -6.00 6.63
N PRO A 71 -8.44 -7.06 6.17
CA PRO A 71 -8.44 -7.43 4.75
C PRO A 71 -9.04 -6.30 3.89
N LEU A 72 -8.31 -5.83 2.89
CA LEU A 72 -8.75 -4.71 2.05
C LEU A 72 -9.99 -5.08 1.24
N ALA A 73 -10.14 -6.33 0.83
CA ALA A 73 -11.30 -6.83 0.08
C ALA A 73 -12.61 -6.77 0.89
N ASP A 74 -12.54 -6.72 2.22
CA ASP A 74 -13.73 -6.59 3.06
C ASP A 74 -14.30 -5.18 3.01
N ILE A 75 -13.50 -4.16 2.66
CA ILE A 75 -13.84 -2.74 2.71
C ILE A 75 -13.90 -2.12 1.30
N LEU A 76 -12.94 -2.48 0.44
CA LEU A 76 -12.72 -1.94 -0.90
C LEU A 76 -13.09 -2.94 -2.00
N ARG A 77 -13.29 -2.44 -3.22
CA ARG A 77 -13.51 -3.26 -4.42
C ARG A 77 -12.18 -3.46 -5.15
N LEU A 78 -11.42 -4.49 -4.75
CA LEU A 78 -10.14 -4.79 -5.39
C LEU A 78 -10.35 -5.26 -6.86
N PRO A 79 -9.61 -4.69 -7.84
CA PRO A 79 -9.82 -4.98 -9.26
C PRO A 79 -9.68 -6.45 -9.67
N GLN A 80 -8.69 -7.13 -9.10
CA GLN A 80 -8.38 -8.53 -9.36
C GLN A 80 -8.88 -9.41 -8.21
N LYS A 81 -9.84 -10.28 -8.52
CA LYS A 81 -10.29 -11.34 -7.62
C LYS A 81 -9.23 -12.44 -7.49
N VAL A 82 -9.14 -13.09 -6.33
CA VAL A 82 -8.31 -14.29 -6.12
C VAL A 82 -8.75 -15.36 -7.14
N LYS A 83 -7.86 -15.80 -8.03
CA LYS A 83 -8.12 -16.91 -8.98
C LYS A 83 -7.03 -17.96 -8.86
N GLY A 84 -7.33 -19.07 -8.20
CA GLY A 84 -6.45 -20.24 -8.08
C GLY A 84 -5.18 -19.99 -7.26
N SER A 85 -4.35 -21.03 -7.12
CA SER A 85 -3.15 -21.04 -6.26
C SER A 85 -1.89 -20.42 -6.88
N LYS A 86 -1.88 -20.16 -8.20
CA LYS A 86 -0.64 -19.84 -8.92
C LYS A 86 -0.21 -18.37 -8.88
N ASN A 87 -1.10 -17.46 -8.49
CA ASN A 87 -0.76 -16.04 -8.25
C ASN A 87 -1.65 -15.50 -7.15
N GLN A 88 -1.11 -15.38 -5.93
CA GLN A 88 -1.83 -14.67 -4.88
C GLN A 88 -1.96 -13.20 -5.29
N PRO A 89 -3.16 -12.61 -5.21
CA PRO A 89 -3.31 -11.18 -5.42
C PRO A 89 -2.51 -10.45 -4.34
N GLU A 90 -1.89 -9.34 -4.72
CA GLU A 90 -1.22 -8.40 -3.81
C GLU A 90 -1.61 -6.99 -4.21
N VAL A 91 -1.68 -6.09 -3.23
CA VAL A 91 -1.94 -4.67 -3.48
C VAL A 91 -0.64 -3.89 -3.65
N ASP A 92 0.50 -4.40 -3.14
CA ASP A 92 1.80 -3.70 -3.20
C ASP A 92 1.64 -2.29 -2.60
N VAL A 93 1.14 -2.23 -1.37
CA VAL A 93 0.87 -0.96 -0.68
C VAL A 93 2.20 -0.31 -0.34
N GLU A 94 2.56 0.74 -1.06
CA GLU A 94 3.84 1.44 -0.89
C GLU A 94 3.68 2.82 -0.24
N GLY A 95 2.44 3.25 0.02
CA GLY A 95 2.17 4.48 0.75
C GLY A 95 0.97 4.34 1.67
N LEU A 96 1.11 4.86 2.88
CA LEU A 96 0.10 4.82 3.93
C LEU A 96 0.17 6.12 4.76
N THR A 97 -0.94 6.82 4.94
CA THR A 97 -0.97 8.03 5.78
C THR A 97 -2.35 8.24 6.40
N TYR A 98 -2.40 8.88 7.56
CA TYR A 98 -3.65 9.24 8.22
C TYR A 98 -3.92 10.74 8.10
N ALA A 99 -5.07 11.10 7.53
CA ALA A 99 -5.47 12.49 7.36
C ALA A 99 -7.00 12.63 7.36
N ASP A 100 -7.52 13.66 8.03
CA ASP A 100 -8.93 14.06 8.00
C ASP A 100 -9.94 12.95 8.38
N GLY A 101 -9.55 12.04 9.29
CA GLY A 101 -10.37 10.91 9.73
C GLY A 101 -10.35 9.71 8.78
N TYR A 102 -9.40 9.69 7.85
CA TYR A 102 -9.19 8.61 6.90
C TYR A 102 -7.78 8.04 6.98
N LEU A 103 -7.69 6.72 6.89
CA LEU A 103 -6.46 6.03 6.53
C LEU A 103 -6.41 5.93 5.01
N TRP A 104 -5.45 6.63 4.42
CA TRP A 104 -5.19 6.65 2.99
C TRP A 104 -4.12 5.62 2.65
N LEU A 105 -4.30 4.91 1.53
CA LEU A 105 -3.34 3.96 1.00
C LEU A 105 -3.18 4.10 -0.51
N VAL A 106 -1.99 3.77 -1.00
CA VAL A 106 -1.70 3.69 -2.44
C VAL A 106 -0.87 2.44 -2.74
N GLY A 107 -1.24 1.72 -3.80
CA GLY A 107 -0.43 0.66 -4.38
C GLY A 107 0.64 1.23 -5.31
N SER A 108 1.66 0.45 -5.67
CA SER A 108 2.77 0.94 -6.49
C SER A 108 2.40 1.42 -7.90
N HIS A 109 1.28 0.95 -8.45
CA HIS A 109 0.89 1.16 -9.86
C HIS A 109 1.94 0.70 -10.89
N SER A 110 2.91 -0.12 -10.50
CA SER A 110 4.02 -0.51 -11.36
C SER A 110 3.75 -1.76 -12.19
N LEU A 111 4.43 -1.83 -13.34
CA LEU A 111 4.62 -3.07 -14.07
C LEU A 111 5.74 -3.89 -13.43
N ILE A 112 5.68 -5.22 -13.58
CA ILE A 112 6.63 -6.14 -12.96
C ILE A 112 7.40 -6.90 -14.02
N ARG A 113 8.73 -6.81 -14.02
CA ARG A 113 9.58 -7.77 -14.73
C ARG A 113 9.73 -9.02 -13.87
N ARG A 114 9.48 -10.20 -14.45
CA ARG A 114 9.69 -11.45 -13.73
C ARG A 114 11.17 -11.60 -13.35
N LYS A 115 11.43 -11.73 -12.04
CA LYS A 115 12.75 -12.09 -11.53
C LYS A 115 13.14 -13.49 -12.02
N PRO A 116 14.29 -13.66 -12.70
CA PRO A 116 14.70 -14.97 -13.18
C PRO A 116 15.21 -15.86 -12.05
N THR A 117 15.09 -17.17 -12.23
CA THR A 117 15.75 -18.20 -11.41
C THR A 117 16.86 -18.85 -12.25
N LEU A 118 18.03 -19.10 -11.63
CA LEU A 118 19.18 -19.69 -12.33
C LEU A 118 19.23 -21.22 -12.26
N ASP A 119 18.44 -21.83 -11.36
CA ASP A 119 18.42 -23.27 -11.08
C ASP A 119 18.15 -24.13 -12.31
N ASP A 120 17.38 -23.61 -13.26
CA ASP A 120 17.02 -24.28 -14.51
C ASP A 120 17.88 -23.83 -15.72
N GLY A 121 18.96 -23.10 -15.47
CA GLY A 121 19.92 -22.65 -16.48
C GLY A 121 19.56 -21.33 -17.21
N THR A 122 20.58 -20.77 -17.86
CA THR A 122 20.56 -19.43 -18.46
C THR A 122 19.51 -19.25 -19.56
N LYS A 123 19.12 -20.33 -20.26
CA LYS A 123 18.09 -20.27 -21.31
C LYS A 123 16.70 -19.98 -20.73
N LYS A 124 16.32 -20.62 -19.61
CA LYS A 124 15.04 -20.37 -18.96
C LYS A 124 15.05 -19.01 -18.26
N ALA A 125 16.15 -18.65 -17.62
CA ALA A 125 16.33 -17.32 -17.02
C ALA A 125 16.11 -16.18 -18.04
N ARG A 126 16.71 -16.28 -19.24
CA ARG A 126 16.50 -15.31 -20.32
C ARG A 126 15.03 -15.20 -20.75
N ARG A 127 14.32 -16.32 -20.87
CA ARG A 127 12.88 -16.34 -21.19
C ARG A 127 12.02 -15.74 -20.07
N GLN A 128 12.41 -15.91 -18.81
CA GLN A 128 11.72 -15.28 -17.68
C GLN A 128 11.90 -13.76 -17.71
N LEU A 129 13.11 -13.26 -17.98
CA LEU A 129 13.39 -11.82 -18.06
C LEU A 129 12.58 -11.09 -19.13
N GLN A 130 12.14 -11.79 -20.19
CA GLN A 130 11.26 -11.22 -21.22
C GLN A 130 9.83 -10.97 -20.72
N GLN A 131 9.43 -11.55 -19.59
CA GLN A 131 8.05 -11.48 -19.09
C GLN A 131 7.85 -10.21 -18.27
N VAL A 132 7.01 -9.32 -18.80
CA VAL A 132 6.47 -8.15 -18.09
C VAL A 132 5.01 -8.42 -17.77
N ASN A 133 4.67 -8.35 -16.49
CA ASN A 133 3.34 -8.66 -15.98
C ASN A 133 2.68 -7.43 -15.37
N ARG A 134 1.35 -7.45 -15.41
CA ARG A 134 0.47 -6.56 -14.66
C ARG A 134 -0.18 -7.33 -13.52
N ARG A 135 -0.37 -6.66 -12.38
CA ARG A 135 -1.17 -7.17 -11.26
C ARG A 135 -2.21 -6.13 -10.91
N GLY A 136 -3.48 -6.45 -11.14
CA GLY A 136 -4.55 -5.44 -11.15
C GLY A 136 -4.74 -4.72 -9.81
N ASN A 137 -4.49 -5.43 -8.71
CA ASN A 137 -4.63 -4.87 -7.37
C ASN A 137 -3.56 -3.85 -7.00
N ARG A 138 -2.49 -3.69 -7.81
CA ARG A 138 -1.49 -2.62 -7.63
C ARG A 138 -2.00 -1.23 -8.00
N TYR A 139 -3.11 -1.12 -8.73
CA TYR A 139 -3.69 0.15 -9.20
C TYR A 139 -4.74 0.71 -8.23
N VAL A 140 -4.43 0.72 -6.94
CA VAL A 140 -5.32 1.21 -5.87
C VAL A 140 -4.79 2.53 -5.33
N LEU A 141 -5.62 3.56 -5.34
CA LEU A 141 -5.48 4.74 -4.47
C LEU A 141 -6.82 4.87 -3.74
N ALA A 142 -6.80 4.76 -2.42
CA ALA A 142 -8.01 4.66 -1.62
C ALA A 142 -7.88 5.38 -0.28
N ARG A 143 -9.03 5.68 0.30
CA ARG A 143 -9.19 6.16 1.67
C ARG A 143 -10.23 5.33 2.40
N ILE A 144 -9.97 5.01 3.66
CA ILE A 144 -10.84 4.21 4.51
C ILE A 144 -11.12 4.99 5.80
N PRO A 145 -12.39 5.21 6.19
CA PRO A 145 -12.73 5.85 7.45
C PRO A 145 -12.12 5.12 8.63
N VAL A 146 -11.52 5.88 9.55
CA VAL A 146 -11.04 5.36 10.83
C VAL A 146 -12.08 5.70 11.89
N ALA A 147 -12.73 4.70 12.45
CA ALA A 147 -13.60 4.85 13.61
C ALA A 147 -12.83 4.59 14.91
N GLU A 148 -13.37 5.04 16.04
CA GLU A 148 -12.83 4.76 17.36
C GLU A 148 -13.87 3.99 18.19
N THR A 149 -13.47 2.84 18.72
CA THR A 149 -14.30 2.04 19.62
C THR A 149 -13.51 1.75 20.88
N LYS A 150 -13.98 2.26 22.04
CA LYS A 150 -13.33 2.07 23.35
C LYS A 150 -11.85 2.50 23.37
N GLY A 151 -11.51 3.64 22.75
CA GLY A 151 -10.13 4.13 22.68
C GLY A 151 -9.26 3.48 21.60
N ILE A 152 -9.82 2.55 20.82
CA ILE A 152 -9.08 1.79 19.80
C ILE A 152 -9.57 2.18 18.41
N HIS A 153 -8.63 2.64 17.57
CA HIS A 153 -8.89 2.98 16.17
C HIS A 153 -9.10 1.71 15.33
N THR A 154 -10.15 1.69 14.52
CA THR A 154 -10.50 0.59 13.62
C THR A 154 -10.93 1.09 12.24
N LEU A 155 -10.89 0.23 11.22
CA LEU A 155 -11.32 0.56 9.86
C LEU A 155 -12.74 0.12 9.61
N VAL A 156 -13.55 1.02 9.05
CA VAL A 156 -14.95 0.74 8.72
C VAL A 156 -15.29 1.25 7.32
N LYS A 157 -16.29 0.64 6.67
CA LYS A 157 -16.78 1.12 5.37
C LYS A 157 -17.36 2.52 5.45
N GLN A 158 -18.02 2.84 6.56
CA GLN A 158 -18.68 4.12 6.79
C GLN A 158 -18.61 4.49 8.27
N ALA A 159 -18.40 5.76 8.57
CA ALA A 159 -18.42 6.30 9.92
C ALA A 159 -19.09 7.66 9.92
N THR A 160 -19.68 8.05 11.05
CA THR A 160 -20.03 9.45 11.30
C THR A 160 -19.17 9.92 12.46
N GLN A 161 -18.34 10.95 12.25
CA GLN A 161 -17.55 11.56 13.32
C GLN A 161 -17.66 13.07 13.20
N ASN A 162 -17.93 13.74 14.33
CA ASN A 162 -18.11 15.20 14.41
C ASN A 162 -19.15 15.70 13.38
N GLY A 163 -20.29 15.02 13.29
CA GLY A 163 -21.37 15.34 12.33
C GLY A 163 -21.04 15.07 10.85
N THR A 164 -19.81 14.66 10.54
CA THR A 164 -19.37 14.40 9.16
C THR A 164 -19.50 12.92 8.83
N LYS A 165 -20.29 12.59 7.80
CA LYS A 165 -20.39 11.24 7.24
C LYS A 165 -19.16 10.95 6.36
N ARG A 166 -18.38 9.95 6.74
CA ARG A 166 -17.22 9.44 6.01
C ARG A 166 -17.52 8.07 5.45
N ARG A 167 -17.04 7.80 4.23
CA ARG A 167 -17.14 6.50 3.57
C ARG A 167 -15.84 6.11 2.89
N ALA A 168 -15.56 4.81 2.85
CA ALA A 168 -14.46 4.26 2.09
C ALA A 168 -14.66 4.58 0.60
N ALA A 169 -13.59 4.99 -0.07
CA ALA A 169 -13.60 5.34 -1.48
C ALA A 169 -12.25 5.00 -2.10
N GLN A 170 -12.26 4.70 -3.40
CA GLN A 170 -11.06 4.44 -4.19
C GLN A 170 -11.22 5.08 -5.57
N LEU A 171 -10.11 5.33 -6.25
CA LEU A 171 -10.16 5.72 -7.65
C LEU A 171 -10.85 4.65 -8.49
N ARG A 172 -11.65 5.09 -9.46
CA ARG A 172 -12.30 4.22 -10.42
C ARG A 172 -11.26 3.61 -11.36
N GLY A 173 -11.34 2.31 -11.55
CA GLY A 173 -10.37 1.55 -12.33
C GLY A 173 -10.74 0.07 -12.45
N ASP A 174 -9.84 -0.67 -13.06
CA ASP A 174 -9.90 -2.10 -13.32
C ASP A 174 -8.51 -2.74 -13.15
N ASP A 175 -8.34 -3.96 -13.64
CA ASP A 175 -7.09 -4.72 -13.52
C ASP A 175 -5.95 -4.22 -14.42
N ARG A 176 -6.17 -3.16 -15.21
CA ARG A 176 -5.19 -2.55 -16.11
C ARG A 176 -4.76 -1.14 -15.69
N GLY A 177 -5.50 -0.52 -14.77
CA GLY A 177 -5.22 0.82 -14.29
C GLY A 177 -6.44 1.49 -13.68
N ASN A 178 -6.30 2.76 -13.38
CA ASN A 178 -7.37 3.60 -12.83
C ASN A 178 -7.32 5.00 -13.46
N ASP A 179 -8.20 5.89 -13.02
CA ASP A 179 -8.28 7.25 -13.52
C ASP A 179 -6.95 8.03 -13.39
N LEU A 180 -6.13 7.78 -12.36
CA LEU A 180 -4.78 8.34 -12.23
C LEU A 180 -3.89 7.91 -13.40
N THR A 181 -3.81 6.60 -13.67
CA THR A 181 -2.99 6.10 -14.78
C THR A 181 -3.48 6.60 -16.15
N LYS A 182 -4.78 6.84 -16.31
CA LYS A 182 -5.33 7.37 -17.57
C LYS A 182 -4.87 8.80 -17.84
N VAL A 183 -4.82 9.64 -16.80
CA VAL A 183 -4.35 11.02 -16.89
C VAL A 183 -2.84 11.03 -17.13
N LEU A 184 -2.06 10.36 -16.27
CA LEU A 184 -0.59 10.43 -16.33
C LEU A 184 0.03 9.75 -17.56
N ARG A 185 -0.68 8.81 -18.21
CA ARG A 185 -0.23 8.25 -19.50
C ARG A 185 -0.14 9.29 -20.63
N ARG A 186 -0.84 10.42 -20.48
CA ARG A 186 -0.85 11.52 -21.45
C ARG A 186 0.08 12.66 -21.07
N ASP A 187 0.77 12.55 -19.93
CA ASP A 187 1.74 13.54 -19.49
C ASP A 187 3.03 13.43 -20.32
N ASP A 188 3.56 14.56 -20.77
CA ASP A 188 4.73 14.63 -21.66
C ASP A 188 6.01 14.09 -21.00
N HIS A 189 6.11 14.19 -19.67
CA HIS A 189 7.28 13.70 -18.92
C HIS A 189 7.13 12.23 -18.53
N LEU A 190 5.95 11.81 -18.11
CA LEU A 190 5.73 10.50 -17.47
C LEU A 190 5.14 9.43 -18.40
N GLY A 191 4.45 9.83 -19.47
CA GLY A 191 3.67 8.91 -20.30
C GLY A 191 4.48 7.74 -20.88
N SER A 192 5.71 8.00 -21.31
CA SER A 192 6.62 7.00 -21.89
C SER A 192 7.07 5.92 -20.90
N TYR A 193 6.96 6.16 -19.59
CA TYR A 193 7.42 5.24 -18.54
C TYR A 193 6.35 4.24 -18.07
N PHE A 194 5.08 4.39 -18.48
CA PHE A 194 4.00 3.44 -18.16
C PHE A 194 4.12 2.09 -18.88
N GLY A 195 4.98 1.99 -19.88
CA GLY A 195 5.32 0.73 -20.57
C GLY A 195 6.47 -0.04 -19.93
N ILE A 196 7.14 0.54 -18.93
CA ILE A 196 8.38 0.04 -18.36
C ILE A 196 8.10 -0.54 -16.96
N PRO A 197 8.70 -1.68 -16.57
CA PRO A 197 8.65 -2.18 -15.19
C PRO A 197 9.21 -1.21 -14.16
N GLY A 198 8.63 -1.14 -12.96
CA GLY A 198 9.08 -0.21 -11.91
C GLY A 198 10.56 -0.38 -11.55
N LYS A 199 11.01 -1.64 -11.44
CA LYS A 199 12.44 -1.97 -11.20
C LYS A 199 13.38 -1.66 -12.37
N ASP A 200 12.83 -1.29 -13.53
CA ASP A 200 13.58 -0.85 -14.71
C ASP A 200 13.43 0.67 -14.94
N ASN A 201 13.14 1.45 -13.89
CA ASN A 201 12.87 2.89 -13.94
C ASN A 201 11.52 3.27 -14.60
N GLY A 202 10.57 2.34 -14.65
CA GLY A 202 9.19 2.63 -15.03
C GLY A 202 8.41 3.37 -13.95
N PHE A 203 7.14 3.67 -14.24
CA PHE A 203 6.25 4.32 -13.28
C PHE A 203 6.07 3.45 -12.02
N ASP A 204 6.42 3.99 -10.86
CA ASP A 204 6.43 3.28 -9.57
C ASP A 204 6.24 4.27 -8.41
N ILE A 205 5.13 4.14 -7.68
CA ILE A 205 4.80 4.98 -6.53
C ILE A 205 5.35 4.32 -5.26
N GLU A 206 6.13 5.06 -4.47
CA GLU A 206 6.67 4.60 -3.17
C GLU A 206 6.44 5.61 -2.03
N GLY A 207 5.51 6.57 -2.22
CA GLY A 207 5.22 7.55 -1.19
C GLY A 207 3.82 8.15 -1.31
N LEU A 208 3.22 8.47 -0.16
CA LEU A 208 1.90 9.09 -0.06
C LEU A 208 1.87 10.09 1.10
N ALA A 209 1.44 11.32 0.80
CA ALA A 209 1.11 12.32 1.80
C ALA A 209 -0.22 12.98 1.46
N VAL A 210 -0.97 13.41 2.48
CA VAL A 210 -2.25 14.11 2.30
C VAL A 210 -2.25 15.35 3.19
N LEU A 211 -2.59 16.49 2.60
CA LEU A 211 -2.73 17.76 3.31
C LEU A 211 -4.03 18.43 2.88
N GLY A 212 -5.06 18.32 3.73
CA GLY A 212 -6.40 18.78 3.42
C GLY A 212 -6.93 18.13 2.13
N ARG A 213 -7.13 18.93 1.09
CA ARG A 213 -7.66 18.45 -0.21
C ARG A 213 -6.59 17.90 -1.16
N ARG A 214 -5.31 18.12 -0.87
CA ARG A 214 -4.19 17.75 -1.75
C ARG A 214 -3.63 16.39 -1.35
N VAL A 215 -3.44 15.53 -2.34
CA VAL A 215 -2.77 14.24 -2.21
C VAL A 215 -1.47 14.30 -3.00
N PHE A 216 -0.36 13.93 -2.38
CA PHE A 216 0.95 13.92 -2.99
C PHE A 216 1.44 12.47 -3.11
N LEU A 217 1.85 12.10 -4.32
CA LEU A 217 2.45 10.80 -4.61
C LEU A 217 3.94 10.97 -4.86
N GLY A 218 4.76 10.32 -4.06
CA GLY A 218 6.20 10.23 -4.28
C GLY A 218 6.50 9.08 -5.26
N LEU A 219 7.20 9.38 -6.34
CA LEU A 219 7.61 8.37 -7.31
C LEU A 219 9.02 7.87 -6.99
N ARG A 220 9.20 6.56 -6.92
CA ARG A 220 10.52 5.93 -7.05
C ARG A 220 11.02 6.06 -8.48
N GLY A 221 10.13 5.83 -9.43
CA GLY A 221 10.41 5.85 -10.85
C GLY A 221 9.26 6.50 -11.62
N PRO A 222 9.55 7.24 -12.71
CA PRO A 222 10.88 7.42 -13.29
C PRO A 222 11.74 8.47 -12.57
N VAL A 223 13.06 8.26 -12.58
CA VAL A 223 14.06 9.29 -12.28
C VAL A 223 14.48 9.98 -13.58
N LEU A 224 14.24 11.30 -13.67
CA LEU A 224 14.44 12.08 -14.90
C LEU A 224 15.76 12.85 -14.82
N ARG A 225 16.85 12.31 -15.39
CA ARG A 225 18.20 12.92 -15.30
C ARG A 225 18.62 13.32 -13.88
N GLY A 226 18.32 12.46 -12.90
CA GLY A 226 18.61 12.68 -11.48
C GLY A 226 17.54 13.45 -10.71
N TRP A 227 16.46 13.89 -11.37
CA TRP A 227 15.33 14.53 -10.70
C TRP A 227 14.32 13.50 -10.20
N ALA A 228 13.91 13.65 -8.94
CA ALA A 228 12.77 12.96 -8.37
C ALA A 228 11.46 13.67 -8.78
N VAL A 229 10.36 12.91 -8.80
CA VAL A 229 9.04 13.42 -9.19
C VAL A 229 8.06 13.24 -8.04
N ILE A 230 7.32 14.31 -7.74
CA ILE A 230 6.16 14.28 -6.85
C ILE A 230 4.94 14.69 -7.68
N VAL A 231 3.89 13.87 -7.64
CA VAL A 231 2.62 14.19 -8.31
C VAL A 231 1.65 14.74 -7.28
N GLU A 232 1.23 15.99 -7.46
CA GLU A 232 0.12 16.57 -6.70
C GLU A 232 -1.21 16.24 -7.38
N LEU A 233 -2.19 15.80 -6.59
CA LEU A 233 -3.54 15.45 -7.02
C LEU A 233 -4.56 16.21 -6.17
N GLU A 234 -5.61 16.68 -6.83
CA GLU A 234 -6.86 17.05 -6.17
C GLU A 234 -7.95 16.05 -6.57
N LEU A 235 -8.52 15.36 -5.58
CA LEU A 235 -9.49 14.29 -5.81
C LEU A 235 -10.92 14.79 -5.61
N THR A 236 -11.79 14.49 -6.58
CA THR A 236 -13.22 14.76 -6.47
C THR A 236 -13.98 13.50 -6.09
N GLN A 237 -14.83 13.59 -5.06
CA GLN A 237 -15.77 12.52 -4.74
C GLN A 237 -16.98 12.64 -5.67
N GLN A 238 -17.32 11.55 -6.37
CA GLN A 238 -18.58 11.47 -7.10
C GLN A 238 -19.73 11.23 -6.11
N ALA A 239 -20.86 11.91 -6.31
CA ALA A 239 -22.12 11.60 -5.64
C ALA A 239 -22.56 10.17 -6.04
N GLU A 240 -23.32 9.51 -5.17
CA GLU A 240 -23.89 8.21 -5.51
C GLU A 240 -24.75 8.30 -6.79
N ILE A 241 -24.65 7.29 -7.65
CA ILE A 241 -25.70 6.96 -8.62
C ILE A 241 -26.77 6.20 -7.86
#